data_AF-A0A151M661-F1
#
_entry.id   AF-A0A151M661-F1
#
_cell.length_a   1.000
_cell.length_b   1.000
_cell.length_c   1.000
_cell.angle_alpha   90.00
_cell.angle_beta   90.00
_cell.angle_gamma   90.00
#
_symmetry.space_group_name_H-M   'P 1'
#
loop_
_entity.id
_entity.type
_entity.pdbx_description
1 polymer ?
#
loop_
_entity_poly.entity_id
_entity_poly.type
_entity_poly.pdbx_seq_one_letter_code
_entity_poly.pdbx_strand_id
1 'polypeptide(L)'
;MMKALLALLCLLPCFGHGAHFTFLGRNSGLSISDQELQHVSEELYAADVNRATGHQIILDLQHKVPASETSTGHDYASHKLFRYVDEGTLFTRPTFARLQALLDNYDRQTGQKEVVTATEAEEQEAFLAEIFATPVLATLTRFFLAKGLYASEAEFQEDLKTMWFGMYSRSSGKATDSSGFEHVFHGEIKKGKVSGFHNWVHYYELEKTGQINYLSYSYDGPWTAYPDILAIQYRWNSYLKSVGSLFIGSSPEFEMAVYTLCFKARPDRLCTLSLAGKRAQIQTYSWANTEYGPGRHYLASSYPFSP
;
A
#
# COMPACT_ATOMS: atom_id res chain seq x y z
N MET A 1 73.89 -3.79 45.41
CA MET A 1 73.47 -4.25 46.76
C MET A 1 72.11 -4.93 46.63
N MET A 2 72.02 -6.18 47.10
CA MET A 2 70.84 -7.05 47.34
C MET A 2 69.89 -7.31 46.15
N LYS A 3 69.90 -8.52 45.55
CA LYS A 3 69.21 -9.80 45.94
C LYS A 3 67.68 -9.61 45.97
N ALA A 4 66.86 -10.37 45.24
CA ALA A 4 66.72 -11.83 45.18
C ALA A 4 66.05 -12.27 43.86
N LEU A 5 66.53 -13.32 43.15
CA LEU A 5 66.17 -14.75 43.27
C LEU A 5 64.67 -15.04 43.09
N LEU A 6 64.25 -15.58 41.94
CA LEU A 6 64.22 -17.01 41.55
C LEU A 6 63.04 -17.77 42.15
N ALA A 7 62.18 -18.29 41.25
CA ALA A 7 61.77 -19.70 41.15
C ALA A 7 60.31 -19.80 40.64
N LEU A 8 59.89 -20.79 39.86
CA LEU A 8 60.53 -21.79 39.02
C LEU A 8 59.36 -22.60 38.42
N LEU A 9 59.39 -22.88 37.11
CA LEU A 9 58.84 -24.09 36.44
C LEU A 9 57.29 -24.30 36.48
N CYS A 10 56.60 -24.84 35.47
CA CYS A 10 56.98 -25.85 34.47
C CYS A 10 55.85 -26.05 33.42
N LEU A 11 56.25 -26.26 32.15
CA LEU A 11 55.71 -27.20 31.13
C LEU A 11 54.25 -27.01 30.62
N LEU A 12 53.86 -27.17 29.35
CA LEU A 12 54.40 -27.48 28.01
C LEU A 12 53.21 -27.21 27.01
N PRO A 13 53.38 -27.27 25.68
CA PRO A 13 52.62 -26.54 24.67
C PRO A 13 51.58 -27.41 23.96
N CYS A 14 50.67 -26.80 23.19
CA CYS A 14 50.10 -27.44 22.00
C CYS A 14 49.53 -26.40 21.01
N PHE A 15 49.96 -26.52 19.76
CA PHE A 15 49.42 -25.86 18.58
C PHE A 15 47.96 -26.25 18.32
N GLY A 16 47.18 -25.31 17.76
CA GLY A 16 45.87 -25.61 17.18
C GLY A 16 45.34 -24.44 16.36
N HIS A 17 45.38 -24.59 15.04
CA HIS A 17 44.81 -23.66 14.06
C HIS A 17 43.30 -23.54 14.27
N GLY A 18 42.83 -22.34 14.63
CA GLY A 18 41.43 -21.95 14.50
C GLY A 18 41.30 -21.01 13.30
N ALA A 19 40.93 -21.56 12.14
CA ALA A 19 40.48 -20.75 11.02
C ALA A 19 39.26 -19.94 11.48
N HIS A 20 39.41 -18.61 11.53
CA HIS A 20 38.27 -17.72 11.58
C HIS A 20 37.49 -17.88 10.27
N PHE A 21 36.48 -18.76 10.30
CA PHE A 21 35.41 -18.72 9.32
C PHE A 21 34.66 -17.40 9.55
N THR A 22 35.08 -16.36 8.85
CA THR A 22 34.21 -15.24 8.53
C THR A 22 33.09 -15.80 7.67
N PHE A 23 31.95 -16.08 8.31
CA PHE A 23 30.70 -16.29 7.59
C PHE A 23 30.36 -14.94 6.96
N LEU A 24 30.91 -14.69 5.77
CA LEU A 24 30.39 -13.68 4.86
C LEU A 24 29.00 -14.15 4.47
N GLY A 25 28.01 -13.79 5.29
CA GLY A 25 26.60 -13.89 4.98
C GLY A 25 26.33 -13.06 3.73
N ARG A 26 26.49 -13.70 2.57
CA ARG A 26 26.15 -13.14 1.28
C ARG A 26 24.63 -13.18 1.14
N ASN A 27 23.95 -12.31 1.87
CA ASN A 27 22.50 -12.15 1.79
C ASN A 27 22.11 -11.22 0.62
N SER A 28 22.79 -11.36 -0.52
CA SER A 28 22.58 -10.52 -1.70
C SER A 28 21.43 -10.98 -2.59
N GLY A 29 20.69 -12.02 -2.19
CA GLY A 29 19.55 -12.56 -2.94
C GLY A 29 18.19 -11.98 -2.53
N LEU A 30 18.04 -11.49 -1.30
CA LEU A 30 16.74 -11.05 -0.74
C LEU A 30 16.41 -9.58 -0.99
N SER A 31 17.41 -8.71 -1.22
CA SER A 31 17.15 -7.30 -1.47
C SER A 31 16.71 -7.07 -2.91
N ILE A 32 15.57 -6.39 -3.08
CA ILE A 32 15.10 -5.96 -4.40
C ILE A 32 15.84 -4.68 -4.78
N SER A 33 16.61 -4.71 -5.88
CA SER A 33 17.33 -3.54 -6.40
C SER A 33 16.38 -2.52 -7.04
N ASP A 34 16.85 -1.28 -7.22
CA ASP A 34 16.04 -0.23 -7.87
C ASP A 34 15.73 -0.57 -9.34
N GLN A 35 16.67 -1.22 -10.04
CA GLN A 35 16.44 -1.67 -11.42
C GLN A 35 15.35 -2.74 -11.50
N GLU A 36 15.36 -3.69 -10.56
CA GLU A 36 14.32 -4.71 -10.48
C GLU A 36 12.95 -4.11 -10.11
N LEU A 37 12.92 -3.14 -9.18
CA LEU A 37 11.69 -2.39 -8.87
C LEU A 37 11.12 -1.70 -10.10
N GLN A 38 11.95 -0.98 -10.86
CA GLN A 38 11.52 -0.32 -12.08
C GLN A 38 11.03 -1.34 -13.13
N HIS A 39 11.73 -2.45 -13.29
CA HIS A 39 11.35 -3.47 -14.27
C HIS A 39 10.02 -4.15 -13.92
N VAL A 40 9.87 -4.66 -12.69
CA VAL A 40 8.65 -5.36 -12.29
C VAL A 40 7.45 -4.41 -12.21
N SER A 41 7.65 -3.13 -11.86
CA SER A 41 6.53 -2.17 -11.88
C SER A 41 6.01 -1.87 -13.29
N GLU A 42 6.86 -1.87 -14.31
CA GLU A 42 6.42 -1.81 -15.71
C GLU A 42 5.67 -3.09 -16.13
N GLU A 43 6.13 -4.27 -15.70
CA GLU A 43 5.41 -5.52 -15.95
C GLU A 43 4.02 -5.51 -15.29
N LEU A 44 3.91 -5.04 -14.03
CA LEU A 44 2.63 -4.89 -13.34
C LEU A 44 1.72 -3.89 -14.06
N TYR A 45 2.26 -2.75 -14.50
CA TYR A 45 1.50 -1.74 -15.26
C TYR A 45 0.98 -2.29 -16.60
N ALA A 46 1.77 -3.10 -17.29
CA ALA A 46 1.37 -3.74 -18.53
C ALA A 46 0.34 -4.86 -18.31
N ALA A 47 0.45 -5.57 -17.18
CA ALA A 47 -0.45 -6.65 -16.79
C ALA A 47 -1.82 -6.19 -16.26
N ASP A 48 -1.98 -4.90 -15.94
CA ASP A 48 -3.23 -4.31 -15.48
C ASP A 48 -4.26 -4.18 -16.62
N VAL A 49 -4.81 -5.32 -17.03
CA VAL A 49 -5.82 -5.41 -18.10
C VAL A 49 -7.21 -4.93 -17.65
N ASN A 50 -7.43 -4.84 -16.33
CA ASN A 50 -8.68 -4.41 -15.72
C ASN A 50 -8.71 -2.92 -15.38
N ARG A 51 -7.66 -2.13 -15.64
CA ARG A 51 -7.73 -0.67 -15.51
C ARG A 51 -8.75 -0.01 -16.43
N ALA A 52 -9.15 1.20 -16.07
CA ALA A 52 -9.93 2.06 -16.94
C ALA A 52 -9.13 2.45 -18.19
N THR A 53 -9.83 2.59 -19.32
CA THR A 53 -9.30 3.27 -20.50
C THR A 53 -9.67 4.75 -20.48
N GLY A 54 -9.01 5.59 -21.29
CA GLY A 54 -9.18 7.04 -21.24
C GLY A 54 -10.61 7.55 -21.47
N HIS A 55 -11.48 6.77 -22.11
CA HIS A 55 -12.89 7.14 -22.32
C HIS A 55 -13.83 6.66 -21.21
N GLN A 56 -13.37 5.77 -20.34
CA GLN A 56 -14.18 5.18 -19.28
C GLN A 56 -14.22 6.04 -18.02
N ILE A 57 -13.32 7.02 -17.89
CA ILE A 57 -13.35 8.02 -16.81
C ILE A 57 -13.06 9.39 -17.42
N ILE A 58 -13.96 10.35 -17.18
CA ILE A 58 -13.79 11.75 -17.55
C ILE A 58 -13.78 12.59 -16.28
N LEU A 59 -12.69 13.32 -16.06
CA LEU A 59 -12.52 14.18 -14.89
C LEU A 59 -12.80 15.66 -15.24
N ASP A 60 -13.29 16.41 -14.26
CA ASP A 60 -13.34 17.88 -14.24
C ASP A 60 -12.43 18.39 -13.11
N LEU A 61 -11.15 18.60 -13.43
CA LEU A 61 -10.11 18.99 -12.46
C LEU A 61 -10.31 20.39 -11.87
N GLN A 62 -11.04 21.27 -12.56
CA GLN A 62 -11.36 22.62 -12.10
C GLN A 62 -10.13 23.47 -11.73
N HIS A 63 -9.77 23.59 -10.45
CA HIS A 63 -8.76 24.54 -9.99
C HIS A 63 -7.54 23.86 -9.33
N LYS A 64 -6.35 24.28 -9.78
CA LYS A 64 -5.08 23.87 -9.18
C LYS A 64 -4.67 24.82 -8.07
N VAL A 65 -4.43 24.31 -6.88
CA VAL A 65 -3.85 25.06 -5.75
C VAL A 65 -2.37 24.72 -5.56
N PRO A 66 -1.52 25.67 -5.11
CA PRO A 66 -0.17 25.34 -4.68
C PRO A 66 -0.19 24.50 -3.40
N ALA A 67 0.88 23.74 -3.14
CA ALA A 67 1.01 22.90 -1.95
C ALA A 67 0.78 23.68 -0.63
N SER A 68 1.16 24.96 -0.59
CA SER A 68 0.96 25.87 0.54
C SER A 68 -0.51 26.13 0.90
N GLU A 69 -1.44 25.91 -0.03
CA GLU A 69 -2.87 26.18 0.15
C GLU A 69 -3.71 24.91 0.37
N THR A 70 -3.10 23.73 0.32
CA THR A 70 -3.79 22.44 0.50
C THR A 70 -4.41 22.24 1.89
N SER A 71 -4.08 23.07 2.88
CA SER A 71 -4.67 23.00 4.23
C SER A 71 -5.72 24.08 4.51
N THR A 72 -6.02 24.98 3.56
CA THR A 72 -7.01 26.05 3.74
C THR A 72 -8.43 25.49 3.79
N GLY A 73 -8.69 24.40 3.07
CA GLY A 73 -10.03 23.83 2.89
C GLY A 73 -11.01 24.77 2.18
N HIS A 74 -10.48 25.74 1.42
CA HIS A 74 -11.26 26.62 0.56
C HIS A 74 -11.79 25.84 -0.64
N ASP A 75 -13.05 26.06 -0.96
CA ASP A 75 -13.72 25.38 -2.05
C ASP A 75 -13.52 26.17 -3.35
N TYR A 76 -12.72 25.62 -4.27
CA TYR A 76 -12.52 26.18 -5.60
C TYR A 76 -13.28 25.40 -6.67
N ALA A 77 -14.03 24.36 -6.28
CA ALA A 77 -14.70 23.45 -7.18
C ALA A 77 -16.22 23.61 -7.04
N SER A 78 -16.88 23.94 -8.14
CA SER A 78 -18.35 24.04 -8.19
C SER A 78 -19.00 22.75 -8.73
N HIS A 79 -18.21 21.82 -9.24
CA HIS A 79 -18.64 20.55 -9.79
C HIS A 79 -17.91 19.37 -9.13
N LYS A 80 -18.43 18.16 -9.35
CA LYS A 80 -17.76 16.91 -8.97
C LYS A 80 -16.47 16.71 -9.78
N LEU A 81 -15.49 16.04 -9.19
CA LEU A 81 -14.27 15.64 -9.90
C LEU A 81 -14.60 14.63 -11.00
N PHE A 82 -15.38 13.59 -10.70
CA PHE A 82 -15.77 12.58 -11.67
C PHE A 82 -17.00 13.03 -12.44
N ARG A 83 -16.78 13.61 -13.61
CA ARG A 83 -17.86 13.99 -14.53
C ARG A 83 -18.54 12.77 -15.14
N TYR A 84 -17.78 11.71 -15.40
CA TYR A 84 -18.30 10.45 -15.95
C TYR A 84 -17.41 9.27 -15.53
N VAL A 85 -18.05 8.14 -15.23
CA VAL A 85 -17.44 6.82 -15.09
C VAL A 85 -18.32 5.80 -15.83
N ASP A 86 -17.72 4.95 -16.65
CA ASP A 86 -18.39 3.84 -17.33
C ASP A 86 -18.61 2.68 -16.36
N GLU A 87 -19.54 2.87 -15.42
CA GLU A 87 -19.85 1.89 -14.37
C GLU A 87 -20.25 0.53 -14.95
N GLY A 88 -21.04 0.55 -16.03
CA GLY A 88 -21.59 -0.66 -16.67
C GLY A 88 -20.53 -1.58 -17.29
N THR A 89 -19.31 -1.08 -17.52
CA THR A 89 -18.19 -1.89 -18.00
C THR A 89 -17.13 -2.11 -16.92
N LEU A 90 -16.81 -1.08 -16.13
CA LEU A 90 -15.74 -1.17 -15.13
C LEU A 90 -16.17 -2.00 -13.93
N PHE A 91 -17.35 -1.73 -13.37
CA PHE A 91 -17.78 -2.37 -12.12
C PHE A 91 -18.42 -3.74 -12.32
N THR A 92 -18.64 -4.14 -13.58
CA THR A 92 -18.95 -5.54 -13.92
C THR A 92 -17.72 -6.42 -13.99
N ARG A 93 -16.50 -5.85 -13.99
CA ARG A 93 -15.26 -6.65 -13.92
C ARG A 93 -15.19 -7.30 -12.54
N PRO A 94 -14.87 -8.60 -12.45
CA PRO A 94 -14.94 -9.33 -11.19
C PRO A 94 -14.16 -8.68 -10.04
N THR A 95 -12.95 -8.19 -10.29
CA THR A 95 -12.11 -7.60 -9.22
C THR A 95 -12.68 -6.29 -8.66
N PHE A 96 -13.34 -5.47 -9.49
CA PHE A 96 -14.06 -4.27 -9.02
C PHE A 96 -15.31 -4.65 -8.23
N ALA A 97 -16.11 -5.60 -8.72
CA ALA A 97 -17.29 -6.07 -8.00
C ALA A 97 -16.93 -6.62 -6.61
N ARG A 98 -15.82 -7.37 -6.51
CA ARG A 98 -15.30 -7.86 -5.23
C ARG A 98 -14.77 -6.74 -4.33
N LEU A 99 -14.13 -5.72 -4.89
CA LEU A 99 -13.73 -4.53 -4.13
C LEU A 99 -14.95 -3.82 -3.53
N GLN A 100 -16.02 -3.63 -4.31
CA GLN A 100 -17.23 -2.95 -3.85
C GLN A 100 -17.90 -3.68 -2.69
N ALA A 101 -17.96 -5.02 -2.76
CA ALA A 101 -18.46 -5.88 -1.69
C ALA A 101 -17.53 -5.98 -0.46
N LEU A 102 -16.32 -5.41 -0.52
CA LEU A 102 -15.51 -5.19 0.68
C LEU A 102 -15.79 -3.81 1.26
N LEU A 103 -15.89 -2.79 0.41
CA LEU A 103 -16.03 -1.39 0.83
C LEU A 103 -17.35 -1.10 1.56
N ASP A 104 -18.41 -1.89 1.32
CA ASP A 104 -19.71 -1.76 1.98
C ASP A 104 -19.74 -2.28 3.42
N ASN A 105 -18.73 -3.03 3.86
CA ASN A 105 -18.65 -3.60 5.21
C ASN A 105 -18.15 -2.63 6.29
N TYR A 106 -17.41 -1.60 5.91
CA TYR A 106 -16.64 -0.79 6.87
C TYR A 106 -17.41 0.44 7.38
N ASP A 107 -17.21 0.80 8.65
CA ASP A 107 -17.64 2.08 9.21
C ASP A 107 -16.46 3.05 9.22
N ARG A 108 -16.69 4.29 8.79
CA ARG A 108 -15.65 5.32 8.78
C ARG A 108 -15.19 5.76 10.17
N GLN A 109 -15.93 5.46 11.25
CA GLN A 109 -15.62 5.94 12.61
C GLN A 109 -14.71 4.98 13.38
N THR A 110 -13.45 5.39 13.59
CA THR A 110 -12.51 4.63 14.44
C THR A 110 -12.92 4.58 15.92
N GLY A 111 -12.42 3.58 16.65
CA GLY A 111 -12.60 3.46 18.11
C GLY A 111 -13.81 2.64 18.55
N GLN A 112 -14.56 2.06 17.61
CA GLN A 112 -15.49 0.97 17.89
C GLN A 112 -14.80 -0.36 17.62
N LYS A 113 -15.09 -1.39 18.43
CA LYS A 113 -14.56 -2.72 18.16
C LYS A 113 -15.25 -3.27 16.93
N GLU A 114 -14.48 -3.53 15.89
CA GLU A 114 -14.96 -4.25 14.72
C GLU A 114 -14.84 -5.74 14.97
N VAL A 115 -15.88 -6.48 14.56
CA VAL A 115 -15.90 -7.94 14.61
C VAL A 115 -16.08 -8.40 13.18
N VAL A 116 -15.02 -8.98 12.61
CA VAL A 116 -15.08 -9.54 11.27
C VAL A 116 -16.12 -10.65 11.25
N THR A 117 -17.21 -10.45 10.50
CA THR A 117 -18.28 -11.45 10.37
C THR A 117 -17.84 -12.60 9.46
N ALA A 118 -18.58 -13.71 9.47
CA ALA A 118 -18.30 -14.82 8.56
C ALA A 118 -18.44 -14.41 7.09
N THR A 119 -19.43 -13.54 6.79
CA THR A 119 -19.65 -12.99 5.45
C THR A 119 -18.50 -12.09 5.02
N GLU A 120 -18.05 -11.17 5.88
CA GLU A 120 -16.88 -10.33 5.60
C GLU A 120 -15.61 -11.15 5.36
N ALA A 121 -15.41 -12.23 6.13
CA ALA A 121 -14.29 -13.15 5.92
C ALA A 121 -14.39 -13.87 4.56
N GLU A 122 -15.60 -14.30 4.15
CA GLU A 122 -15.85 -14.90 2.84
C GLU A 122 -15.62 -13.90 1.69
N GLU A 123 -15.98 -12.63 1.87
CA GLU A 123 -15.74 -11.57 0.89
C GLU A 123 -14.24 -11.26 0.75
N GLN A 124 -13.48 -11.27 1.85
CA GLN A 124 -12.02 -11.16 1.81
C GLN A 124 -11.40 -12.31 1.02
N GLU A 125 -11.82 -13.55 1.28
CA GLU A 125 -11.34 -14.72 0.54
C GLU A 125 -11.72 -14.65 -0.95
N ALA A 126 -12.95 -14.24 -1.25
CA ALA A 126 -13.42 -14.11 -2.63
C ALA A 126 -12.67 -13.01 -3.39
N PHE A 127 -12.38 -11.87 -2.75
CA PHE A 127 -11.56 -10.81 -3.33
C PHE A 127 -10.13 -11.28 -3.57
N LEU A 128 -9.50 -11.93 -2.58
CA LEU A 128 -8.15 -12.46 -2.71
C LEU A 128 -8.06 -13.47 -3.85
N ALA A 129 -8.98 -14.45 -3.90
CA ALA A 129 -9.03 -15.42 -4.99
C ALA A 129 -9.16 -14.75 -6.37
N GLU A 130 -10.01 -13.72 -6.47
CA GLU A 130 -10.22 -12.99 -7.73
C GLU A 130 -8.97 -12.22 -8.16
N ILE A 131 -8.31 -11.48 -7.25
CA ILE A 131 -7.11 -10.73 -7.62
C ILE A 131 -5.93 -11.65 -7.92
N PHE A 132 -5.77 -12.78 -7.24
CA PHE A 132 -4.70 -13.75 -7.51
C PHE A 132 -4.86 -14.44 -8.87
N ALA A 133 -6.09 -14.56 -9.39
CA ALA A 133 -6.35 -15.05 -10.74
C ALA A 133 -5.93 -14.07 -11.85
N THR A 134 -5.56 -12.83 -11.52
CA THR A 134 -5.20 -11.81 -12.52
C THR A 134 -3.74 -11.93 -12.97
N PRO A 135 -3.43 -11.46 -14.20
CA PRO A 135 -2.04 -11.34 -14.65
C PRO A 135 -1.15 -10.46 -13.75
N VAL A 136 -1.74 -9.50 -13.05
CA VAL A 136 -1.02 -8.59 -12.13
C VAL A 136 -0.44 -9.36 -10.94
N LEU A 137 -1.27 -10.10 -10.19
CA LEU A 137 -0.78 -10.86 -9.04
C LEU A 137 0.02 -12.09 -9.48
N ALA A 138 -0.27 -12.69 -10.63
CA ALA A 138 0.59 -13.72 -11.20
C ALA A 138 2.02 -13.18 -11.46
N THR A 139 2.13 -11.94 -11.96
CA THR A 139 3.42 -11.27 -12.18
C THR A 139 4.15 -11.01 -10.88
N LEU A 140 3.47 -10.44 -9.88
CA LEU A 140 4.06 -10.18 -8.56
C LEU A 140 4.50 -11.48 -7.86
N THR A 141 3.65 -12.50 -7.89
CA THR A 141 3.92 -13.82 -7.32
C THR A 141 5.16 -14.43 -7.96
N ARG A 142 5.21 -14.50 -9.30
CA ARG A 142 6.39 -15.00 -10.02
C ARG A 142 7.66 -14.26 -9.62
N PHE A 143 7.60 -12.93 -9.52
CA PHE A 143 8.73 -12.11 -9.10
C PHE A 143 9.18 -12.43 -7.68
N PHE A 144 8.26 -12.49 -6.71
CA PHE A 144 8.61 -12.78 -5.32
C PHE A 144 9.13 -14.20 -5.11
N LEU A 145 8.59 -15.20 -5.82
CA LEU A 145 9.12 -16.56 -5.79
C LEU A 145 10.52 -16.63 -6.40
N ALA A 146 10.75 -15.98 -7.54
CA ALA A 146 12.07 -15.91 -8.17
C ALA A 146 13.10 -15.20 -7.28
N LYS A 147 12.65 -14.24 -6.46
CA LYS A 147 13.47 -13.57 -5.43
C LYS A 147 13.68 -14.38 -4.17
N GLY A 148 12.98 -15.50 -4.00
CA GLY A 148 13.02 -16.31 -2.78
C GLY A 148 12.41 -15.59 -1.57
N LEU A 149 11.50 -14.63 -1.77
CA LEU A 149 10.78 -13.96 -0.68
C LEU A 149 9.66 -14.83 -0.10
N TYR A 150 9.13 -15.75 -0.91
CA TYR A 150 8.16 -16.77 -0.51
C TYR A 150 8.54 -18.10 -1.15
N ALA A 151 8.19 -19.21 -0.50
CA ALA A 151 8.44 -20.55 -1.03
C ALA A 151 7.34 -21.02 -1.99
N SER A 152 6.14 -20.43 -1.92
CA SER A 152 5.01 -20.79 -2.77
C SER A 152 4.00 -19.64 -2.91
N GLU A 153 3.14 -19.71 -3.93
CA GLU A 153 2.01 -18.78 -4.10
C GLU A 153 1.07 -18.81 -2.89
N ALA A 154 0.79 -20.00 -2.35
CA ALA A 154 -0.04 -20.15 -1.15
C ALA A 154 0.53 -19.41 0.06
N GLU A 155 1.85 -19.47 0.28
CA GLU A 155 2.49 -18.71 1.35
C GLU A 155 2.37 -17.20 1.13
N PHE A 156 2.53 -16.74 -0.12
CA PHE A 156 2.35 -15.33 -0.44
C PHE A 156 0.90 -14.88 -0.24
N GLN A 157 -0.09 -15.68 -0.66
CA GLN A 157 -1.50 -15.37 -0.47
C GLN A 157 -1.88 -15.28 1.02
N GLU A 158 -1.40 -16.20 1.85
CA GLU A 158 -1.58 -16.18 3.31
C GLU A 158 -0.95 -14.92 3.94
N ASP A 159 0.29 -14.58 3.53
CA ASP A 159 0.98 -13.38 4.02
C ASP A 159 0.29 -12.10 3.54
N LEU A 160 -0.15 -12.04 2.28
CA LEU A 160 -0.89 -10.90 1.74
C LEU A 160 -2.20 -10.69 2.52
N LYS A 161 -2.96 -11.78 2.75
CA LYS A 161 -4.19 -11.73 3.55
C LYS A 161 -3.92 -11.13 4.92
N THR A 162 -2.95 -11.69 5.64
CA THR A 162 -2.64 -11.26 7.01
C THR A 162 -2.10 -9.82 7.03
N MET A 163 -1.25 -9.45 6.08
CA MET A 163 -0.65 -8.12 5.96
C MET A 163 -1.70 -7.02 5.76
N TRP A 164 -2.72 -7.29 4.92
CA TRP A 164 -3.73 -6.30 4.53
C TRP A 164 -4.98 -6.34 5.40
N PHE A 165 -5.51 -7.52 5.70
CA PHE A 165 -6.78 -7.70 6.42
C PHE A 165 -6.61 -8.05 7.90
N GLY A 166 -5.37 -8.31 8.34
CA GLY A 166 -5.08 -8.53 9.74
C GLY A 166 -5.43 -7.30 10.58
N MET A 167 -6.29 -7.50 11.58
CA MET A 167 -6.85 -6.42 12.38
C MET A 167 -5.86 -5.96 13.47
N TYR A 168 -5.73 -4.64 13.64
CA TYR A 168 -4.93 -4.00 14.69
C TYR A 168 -5.65 -2.77 15.27
N SER A 169 -5.08 -2.14 16.30
CA SER A 169 -5.73 -1.04 17.04
C SER A 169 -5.16 0.34 16.72
N ARG A 170 -5.93 1.21 16.05
CA ARG A 170 -5.57 2.61 15.81
C ARG A 170 -6.03 3.58 16.89
N SER A 171 -6.90 3.12 17.78
CA SER A 171 -7.45 3.85 18.93
C SER A 171 -6.60 3.70 20.21
N SER A 172 -5.29 3.51 20.09
CA SER A 172 -4.35 3.36 21.22
C SER A 172 -4.68 2.15 22.11
N GLY A 173 -5.03 1.01 21.50
CA GLY A 173 -5.33 -0.24 22.19
C GLY A 173 -6.76 -0.33 22.74
N LYS A 174 -7.61 0.68 22.51
CA LYS A 174 -8.99 0.67 23.01
C LYS A 174 -9.89 -0.33 22.29
N ALA A 175 -9.65 -0.51 21.00
CA ALA A 175 -10.37 -1.46 20.16
C ALA A 175 -9.45 -1.96 19.04
N THR A 176 -9.56 -3.24 18.67
CA THR A 176 -9.09 -3.71 17.37
C THR A 176 -10.12 -3.23 16.36
N ASP A 177 -9.74 -2.21 15.59
CA ASP A 177 -10.69 -1.30 14.92
C ASP A 177 -10.18 -0.82 13.57
N SER A 178 -9.19 -1.52 13.01
CA SER A 178 -8.61 -1.15 11.73
C SER A 178 -7.85 -2.29 11.07
N SER A 179 -7.76 -2.24 9.75
CA SER A 179 -6.84 -3.04 8.93
C SER A 179 -6.07 -2.17 7.91
N GLY A 180 -5.06 -2.75 7.26
CA GLY A 180 -4.35 -2.07 6.17
C GLY A 180 -5.26 -1.79 4.98
N PHE A 181 -6.11 -2.76 4.64
CA PHE A 181 -7.11 -2.63 3.58
C PHE A 181 -8.08 -1.50 3.88
N GLU A 182 -8.73 -1.55 5.04
CA GLU A 182 -9.67 -0.52 5.47
C GLU A 182 -9.02 0.85 5.43
N HIS A 183 -7.83 1.03 6.03
CA HIS A 183 -7.20 2.34 6.04
C HIS A 183 -6.88 2.88 4.64
N VAL A 184 -6.37 2.04 3.74
CA VAL A 184 -5.92 2.46 2.41
C VAL A 184 -7.11 2.63 1.45
N PHE A 185 -7.98 1.62 1.35
CA PHE A 185 -9.05 1.58 0.36
C PHE A 185 -10.33 2.30 0.82
N HIS A 186 -10.74 2.12 2.07
CA HIS A 186 -11.96 2.73 2.59
C HIS A 186 -11.67 4.10 3.25
N GLY A 187 -10.68 4.15 4.13
CA GLY A 187 -10.33 5.31 4.92
C GLY A 187 -11.18 5.48 6.18
N GLU A 188 -10.71 6.40 7.03
CA GLU A 188 -11.17 6.49 8.41
C GLU A 188 -11.24 7.95 8.86
N ILE A 189 -12.12 8.26 9.83
CA ILE A 189 -12.08 9.53 10.56
C ILE A 189 -11.26 9.35 11.84
N LYS A 190 -10.13 10.05 11.89
CA LYS A 190 -9.23 10.07 13.05
C LYS A 190 -9.01 11.50 13.52
N LYS A 191 -9.37 11.77 14.78
CA LYS A 191 -9.24 13.10 15.41
C LYS A 191 -9.85 14.24 14.57
N GLY A 192 -11.02 14.00 13.99
CA GLY A 192 -11.77 14.99 13.20
C GLY A 192 -11.16 15.28 11.82
N LYS A 193 -10.34 14.39 11.28
CA LYS A 193 -9.77 14.48 9.93
C LYS A 193 -9.91 13.14 9.22
N VAL A 194 -9.99 13.19 7.89
CA VAL A 194 -9.89 11.99 7.06
C VAL A 194 -8.46 11.47 7.12
N SER A 195 -8.29 10.19 7.44
CA SER A 195 -7.03 9.47 7.55
C SER A 195 -7.07 8.27 6.61
N GLY A 196 -5.98 8.02 5.87
CA GLY A 196 -6.02 7.03 4.80
C GLY A 196 -6.90 7.52 3.66
N PHE A 197 -7.77 6.67 3.12
CA PHE A 197 -8.68 6.98 2.02
C PHE A 197 -7.94 7.36 0.73
N HIS A 198 -7.36 6.36 0.09
CA HIS A 198 -6.47 6.49 -1.06
C HIS A 198 -6.95 5.80 -2.35
N ASN A 199 -8.16 5.23 -2.36
CA ASN A 199 -8.71 4.53 -3.52
C ASN A 199 -9.77 5.36 -4.27
N TRP A 200 -9.65 5.38 -5.61
CA TRP A 200 -10.54 6.18 -6.46
C TRP A 200 -11.95 5.63 -6.61
N VAL A 201 -12.14 4.30 -6.50
CA VAL A 201 -13.47 3.68 -6.62
C VAL A 201 -14.33 4.11 -5.44
N HIS A 202 -13.82 3.96 -4.22
CA HIS A 202 -14.53 4.40 -3.03
C HIS A 202 -14.76 5.92 -3.02
N TYR A 203 -13.75 6.70 -3.46
CA TYR A 203 -13.91 8.15 -3.62
C TYR A 203 -15.06 8.47 -4.57
N TYR A 204 -15.09 7.83 -5.75
CA TYR A 204 -16.09 8.05 -6.77
C TYR A 204 -17.51 7.73 -6.25
N GLU A 205 -17.69 6.61 -5.55
CA GLU A 205 -18.99 6.22 -5.00
C GLU A 205 -19.51 7.22 -3.96
N LEU A 206 -18.63 7.71 -3.09
CA LEU A 206 -18.99 8.72 -2.09
C LEU A 206 -19.24 10.10 -2.72
N GLU A 207 -18.51 10.48 -3.77
CA GLU A 207 -18.79 11.71 -4.53
C GLU A 207 -20.11 11.59 -5.31
N LYS A 208 -20.40 10.42 -5.89
CA LYS A 208 -21.66 10.12 -6.58
C LYS A 208 -22.85 10.30 -5.64
N THR A 209 -22.76 9.80 -4.41
CA THR A 209 -23.81 9.89 -3.39
C THR A 209 -23.83 11.22 -2.61
N GLY A 210 -22.94 12.17 -2.93
CA GLY A 210 -22.91 13.51 -2.33
C GLY A 210 -22.27 13.55 -0.94
N GLN A 211 -21.59 12.48 -0.52
CA GLN A 211 -20.84 12.43 0.73
C GLN A 211 -19.45 13.04 0.59
N ILE A 212 -18.90 13.10 -0.63
CA ILE A 212 -17.67 13.84 -0.91
C ILE A 212 -17.98 15.16 -1.60
N ASN A 213 -17.32 16.21 -1.11
CA ASN A 213 -17.18 17.48 -1.79
C ASN A 213 -15.73 17.65 -2.25
N TYR A 214 -15.49 17.58 -3.55
CA TYR A 214 -14.21 17.91 -4.17
C TYR A 214 -13.95 19.41 -4.03
N LEU A 215 -12.70 19.83 -3.71
CA LEU A 215 -12.37 21.24 -3.48
C LEU A 215 -11.36 21.79 -4.48
N SER A 216 -10.31 21.02 -4.78
CA SER A 216 -9.21 21.42 -5.67
C SER A 216 -8.23 20.25 -5.89
N TYR A 217 -7.27 20.42 -6.81
CA TYR A 217 -6.10 19.54 -6.93
C TYR A 217 -4.79 20.30 -6.73
N SER A 218 -3.77 19.63 -6.24
CA SER A 218 -2.41 20.18 -6.11
C SER A 218 -1.40 19.49 -7.03
N TYR A 219 -1.70 18.26 -7.45
CA TYR A 219 -0.85 17.49 -8.34
C TYR A 219 -1.67 16.72 -9.38
N ASP A 220 -1.16 16.70 -10.60
CA ASP A 220 -1.67 16.03 -11.77
C ASP A 220 -0.47 15.37 -12.46
N GLY A 221 -0.51 14.05 -12.59
CA GLY A 221 0.62 13.24 -13.00
C GLY A 221 1.01 13.46 -14.47
N PRO A 222 2.20 13.01 -14.89
CA PRO A 222 2.63 13.10 -16.29
C PRO A 222 1.98 12.04 -17.21
N TRP A 223 1.03 11.23 -16.73
CA TRP A 223 0.42 10.16 -17.50
C TRP A 223 -0.74 10.70 -18.35
N THR A 224 -0.81 10.28 -19.60
CA THR A 224 -1.89 10.67 -20.52
C THR A 224 -2.97 9.59 -20.66
N ALA A 225 -2.84 8.51 -19.90
CA ALA A 225 -3.73 7.37 -19.82
C ALA A 225 -3.72 6.82 -18.39
N TYR A 226 -4.72 6.02 -18.05
CA TYR A 226 -4.81 5.40 -16.73
C TYR A 226 -3.91 4.15 -16.59
N PRO A 227 -3.48 3.82 -15.35
CA PRO A 227 -3.65 4.62 -14.14
C PRO A 227 -2.82 5.91 -14.15
N ASP A 228 -3.42 6.99 -13.67
CA ASP A 228 -2.78 8.29 -13.42
C ASP A 228 -2.70 8.56 -11.91
N ILE A 229 -1.91 9.52 -11.46
CA ILE A 229 -1.80 9.90 -10.05
C ILE A 229 -2.25 11.34 -9.87
N LEU A 230 -3.29 11.54 -9.04
CA LEU A 230 -3.74 12.87 -8.63
C LEU A 230 -3.51 13.09 -7.15
N ALA A 231 -3.23 14.34 -6.76
CA ALA A 231 -3.36 14.79 -5.38
C ALA A 231 -4.48 15.81 -5.28
N ILE A 232 -5.50 15.47 -4.51
CA ILE A 232 -6.74 16.23 -4.41
C ILE A 232 -7.03 16.65 -2.97
N GLN A 233 -7.72 17.77 -2.83
CA GLN A 233 -8.29 18.24 -1.59
C GLN A 233 -9.80 18.00 -1.64
N TYR A 234 -10.36 17.42 -0.57
CA TYR A 234 -11.80 17.15 -0.50
C TYR A 234 -12.30 17.14 0.93
N ARG A 235 -13.63 17.22 1.09
CA ARG A 235 -14.31 16.92 2.34
C ARG A 235 -15.09 15.63 2.22
N TRP A 236 -14.96 14.76 3.20
CA TRP A 236 -15.88 13.66 3.41
C TRP A 236 -16.87 14.05 4.48
N ASN A 237 -18.09 14.39 4.05
CA ASN A 237 -19.06 15.15 4.83
C ASN A 237 -18.44 16.48 5.31
N SER A 238 -18.26 16.67 6.62
CA SER A 238 -17.64 17.88 7.18
C SER A 238 -16.12 17.79 7.35
N TYR A 239 -15.53 16.59 7.24
CA TYR A 239 -14.13 16.35 7.57
C TYR A 239 -13.23 16.63 6.37
N LEU A 240 -12.25 17.52 6.55
CA LEU A 240 -11.29 17.88 5.52
C LEU A 240 -10.19 16.80 5.40
N LYS A 241 -9.89 16.42 4.16
CA LYS A 241 -8.60 15.84 3.77
C LYS A 241 -7.81 16.91 3.03
N SER A 242 -6.74 17.40 3.65
CA SER A 242 -5.92 18.47 3.06
C SER A 242 -5.29 18.04 1.73
N VAL A 243 -4.73 16.82 1.72
CA VAL A 243 -4.19 16.19 0.51
C VAL A 243 -4.51 14.70 0.56
N GLY A 244 -5.16 14.21 -0.49
CA GLY A 244 -5.33 12.81 -0.79
C GLY A 244 -4.72 12.49 -2.14
N SER A 245 -3.62 11.74 -2.11
CA SER A 245 -2.96 11.24 -3.31
C SER A 245 -3.54 9.87 -3.65
N LEU A 246 -4.03 9.71 -4.89
CA LEU A 246 -4.79 8.55 -5.34
C LEU A 246 -4.24 8.10 -6.70
N PHE A 247 -4.24 6.79 -6.98
CA PHE A 247 -4.27 6.35 -8.36
C PHE A 247 -5.69 6.56 -8.90
N ILE A 248 -5.83 7.04 -10.14
CA ILE A 248 -7.10 7.15 -10.84
C ILE A 248 -7.14 6.10 -11.94
N GLY A 249 -8.22 5.32 -11.99
CA GLY A 249 -8.48 4.35 -13.05
C GLY A 249 -7.63 3.07 -12.97
N SER A 250 -6.82 2.88 -11.94
CA SER A 250 -6.20 1.60 -11.61
C SER A 250 -7.24 0.51 -11.29
N SER A 251 -6.90 -0.75 -11.54
CA SER A 251 -7.63 -1.87 -10.94
C SER A 251 -7.24 -2.08 -9.47
N PRO A 252 -8.13 -2.68 -8.64
CA PRO A 252 -7.79 -2.99 -7.25
C PRO A 252 -6.57 -3.90 -7.10
N GLU A 253 -6.41 -4.88 -8.00
CA GLU A 253 -5.27 -5.79 -8.02
C GLU A 253 -3.94 -5.07 -8.32
N PHE A 254 -3.96 -4.04 -9.17
CA PHE A 254 -2.79 -3.22 -9.45
C PHE A 254 -2.35 -2.43 -8.23
N GLU A 255 -3.28 -1.74 -7.56
CA GLU A 255 -3.00 -1.02 -6.31
C GLU A 255 -2.45 -1.95 -5.23
N MET A 256 -3.13 -3.08 -4.97
CA MET A 256 -2.67 -4.11 -4.04
C MET A 256 -1.24 -4.58 -4.38
N ALA A 257 -0.95 -4.83 -5.65
CA ALA A 257 0.35 -5.32 -6.09
C ALA A 257 1.47 -4.30 -5.92
N VAL A 258 1.29 -3.05 -6.37
CA VAL A 258 2.34 -2.02 -6.28
C VAL A 258 2.59 -1.59 -4.84
N TYR A 259 1.54 -1.49 -4.02
CA TYR A 259 1.66 -1.20 -2.59
C TYR A 259 2.39 -2.33 -1.86
N THR A 260 2.05 -3.59 -2.13
CA THR A 260 2.72 -4.76 -1.54
C THR A 260 4.18 -4.87 -1.97
N LEU A 261 4.46 -4.70 -3.27
CA LEU A 261 5.83 -4.66 -3.80
C LEU A 261 6.68 -3.63 -3.05
N CYS A 262 6.17 -2.41 -2.90
CA CYS A 262 6.87 -1.34 -2.23
C CYS A 262 7.01 -1.58 -0.72
N PHE A 263 6.01 -2.18 -0.07
CA PHE A 263 6.08 -2.52 1.34
C PHE A 263 7.16 -3.57 1.61
N LYS A 264 7.28 -4.59 0.75
CA LYS A 264 8.34 -5.61 0.87
C LYS A 264 9.71 -5.08 0.49
N ALA A 265 9.81 -4.20 -0.52
CA ALA A 265 11.10 -3.71 -1.01
C ALA A 265 11.67 -2.55 -0.19
N ARG A 266 10.81 -1.63 0.26
CA ARG A 266 11.18 -0.36 0.90
C ARG A 266 10.19 -0.03 2.04
N PRO A 267 10.07 -0.88 3.07
CA PRO A 267 9.18 -0.60 4.19
C PRO A 267 9.54 0.76 4.82
N ASP A 268 8.50 1.53 5.16
CA ASP A 268 8.59 2.84 5.81
C ASP A 268 9.37 3.91 5.04
N ARG A 269 9.65 3.68 3.75
CA ARG A 269 10.44 4.57 2.90
C ARG A 269 9.78 4.79 1.55
N LEU A 270 10.12 5.90 0.91
CA LEU A 270 9.70 6.16 -0.46
C LEU A 270 10.27 5.09 -1.40
N CYS A 271 9.37 4.36 -2.04
CA CYS A 271 9.64 3.36 -3.04
C CYS A 271 9.50 4.01 -4.42
N THR A 272 10.56 4.00 -5.23
CA THR A 272 10.52 4.59 -6.58
C THR A 272 10.26 3.49 -7.61
N LEU A 273 9.21 3.68 -8.40
CA LEU A 273 8.76 2.78 -9.46
C LEU A 273 8.86 3.46 -10.83
N SER A 274 8.72 2.66 -11.89
CA SER A 274 8.51 3.14 -13.25
C SER A 274 7.16 2.62 -13.73
N LEU A 275 6.27 3.53 -14.14
CA LEU A 275 4.96 3.21 -14.69
C LEU A 275 4.85 3.88 -16.06
N ALA A 276 4.73 3.11 -17.14
CA ALA A 276 4.70 3.62 -18.52
C ALA A 276 5.91 4.51 -18.86
N GLY A 277 7.09 4.17 -18.37
CA GLY A 277 8.33 4.94 -18.54
C GLY A 277 8.37 6.25 -17.77
N LYS A 278 7.44 6.49 -16.85
CA LYS A 278 7.41 7.67 -15.97
C LYS A 278 7.72 7.26 -14.53
N ARG A 279 8.45 8.14 -13.83
CA ARG A 279 8.76 7.96 -12.42
C ARG A 279 7.49 8.10 -11.59
N ALA A 280 7.17 7.08 -10.81
CA ALA A 280 6.17 7.13 -9.74
C ALA A 280 6.85 6.84 -8.40
N GLN A 281 6.27 7.32 -7.31
CA GLN A 281 6.75 7.00 -5.97
C GLN A 281 5.58 6.55 -5.10
N ILE A 282 5.79 5.52 -4.31
CA ILE A 282 4.82 5.00 -3.34
C ILE A 282 5.41 5.17 -1.95
N GLN A 283 4.63 5.72 -1.03
CA GLN A 283 4.94 5.68 0.39
C GLN A 283 4.22 4.48 1.01
N THR A 284 4.90 3.77 1.89
CA THR A 284 4.29 2.73 2.73
C THR A 284 4.63 2.97 4.19
N TYR A 285 3.79 2.50 5.10
CA TYR A 285 4.04 2.52 6.53
C TYR A 285 3.70 1.16 7.12
N SER A 286 4.58 0.64 7.96
CA SER A 286 4.37 -0.57 8.75
C SER A 286 3.64 -0.24 10.05
N TRP A 287 2.84 -1.19 10.52
CA TRP A 287 2.24 -1.09 11.83
C TRP A 287 3.25 -1.49 12.91
N ALA A 288 3.75 -0.51 13.66
CA ALA A 288 4.86 -0.71 14.59
C ALA A 288 4.48 -1.35 15.93
N ASN A 289 3.19 -1.32 16.33
CA ASN A 289 2.80 -1.72 17.69
C ASN A 289 2.66 -3.24 17.86
N THR A 290 2.41 -3.97 16.78
CA THR A 290 2.19 -5.42 16.80
C THR A 290 2.72 -6.06 15.52
N GLU A 291 3.36 -7.21 15.67
CA GLU A 291 3.78 -8.10 14.58
C GLU A 291 2.87 -9.34 14.53
N TYR A 292 2.74 -9.96 13.35
CA TYR A 292 2.00 -11.23 13.18
C TYR A 292 2.93 -12.43 12.92
N GLY A 293 4.22 -12.22 13.10
CA GLY A 293 5.27 -13.22 12.98
C GLY A 293 6.62 -12.52 13.02
N PRO A 294 7.74 -13.25 13.25
CA PRO A 294 9.06 -12.63 13.38
C PRO A 294 9.41 -11.75 12.17
N GLY A 295 9.48 -10.43 12.37
CA GLY A 295 9.78 -9.46 11.31
C GLY A 295 8.68 -9.30 10.25
N ARG A 296 7.46 -9.76 10.54
CA ARG A 296 6.28 -9.58 9.69
C ARG A 296 5.34 -8.55 10.33
N HIS A 297 5.14 -7.44 9.60
CA HIS A 297 4.36 -6.30 10.05
C HIS A 297 3.12 -6.12 9.20
N TYR A 298 2.01 -5.75 9.82
CA TYR A 298 0.82 -5.33 9.10
C TYR A 298 1.11 -4.06 8.29
N LEU A 299 0.42 -3.90 7.17
CA LEU A 299 0.42 -2.62 6.46
C LEU A 299 -0.39 -1.61 7.28
N ALA A 300 0.24 -0.51 7.68
CA ALA A 300 -0.45 0.63 8.28
C ALA A 300 -0.98 1.57 7.20
N SER A 301 -0.22 1.89 6.17
CA SER A 301 -0.73 2.78 5.12
C SER A 301 0.08 2.61 3.86
N SER A 302 -0.54 2.88 2.72
CA SER A 302 0.16 3.04 1.46
C SER A 302 -0.60 3.99 0.55
N TYR A 303 0.14 4.80 -0.21
CA TYR A 303 -0.42 5.73 -1.18
C TYR A 303 0.65 6.20 -2.17
N PRO A 304 0.24 6.67 -3.37
CA PRO A 304 1.15 7.35 -4.28
C PRO A 304 1.66 8.64 -3.65
N PHE A 305 2.97 8.84 -3.64
CA PHE A 305 3.57 10.09 -3.18
C PHE A 305 3.44 11.15 -4.29
N SER A 306 2.85 12.28 -3.93
CA SER A 306 2.76 13.46 -4.79
C SER A 306 3.59 14.62 -4.21
N PRO A 307 4.30 15.40 -5.05
CA PRO A 307 5.00 16.63 -4.65
C PRO A 307 4.09 17.73 -4.09
#